data_AF-A0A9E1B0G1-F1
#
_entry.id   AF-A0A9E1B0G1-F1
#
_cell.length_a   1.000
_cell.length_b   1.000
_cell.length_c   1.000
_cell.angle_alpha   90.00
_cell.angle_beta   90.00
_cell.angle_gamma   90.00
#
_symmetry.space_group_name_H-M   'P 1'
#
loop_
_entity.id
_entity.type
_entity.pdbx_description
1 polymer ?
#
loop_
_entity_poly.entity_id
_entity_poly.type
_entity_poly.pdbx_seq_one_letter_code
_entity_poly.pdbx_strand_id
1 'polypeptide(L)'
;MAYLAPTSKEEYFAMLNWSIEQNEHPVAIRIPCNGVISDRRTIDTNYSNLNKFKVEIKGENVAIIALGDFYQLGENVIEELKNKIGLNATLINPQYFMGQIILK
;
A
#
# COMPACT_ATOMS: atom_id res chain seq x y z
N MET A 1 -5.20 11.24 13.49
CA MET A 1 -4.85 11.77 12.16
C MET A 1 -4.44 10.60 11.29
N ALA A 2 -5.01 10.49 10.10
CA ALA A 2 -4.55 9.53 9.10
C ALA A 2 -3.52 10.21 8.18
N TYR A 3 -2.39 9.55 7.91
CA TYR A 3 -1.43 10.00 6.91
C TYR A 3 -1.27 8.91 5.85
N LEU A 4 -1.94 9.13 4.72
CA LEU A 4 -2.12 8.17 3.65
C LEU A 4 -1.05 8.33 2.56
N ALA A 5 -0.62 7.20 2.01
CA ALA A 5 0.41 7.10 0.98
C ALA A 5 -0.09 6.20 -0.17
N PRO A 6 -0.82 6.76 -1.15
CA PRO A 6 -1.34 5.99 -2.27
C PRO A 6 -0.20 5.47 -3.16
N THR A 7 -0.39 4.27 -3.70
CA THR A 7 0.55 3.58 -4.58
C THR A 7 0.17 3.67 -6.07
N SER A 8 -1.06 4.11 -6.35
CA SER A 8 -1.62 4.27 -7.69
C SER A 8 -2.61 5.44 -7.76
N LYS A 9 -2.99 5.82 -8.98
CA LYS A 9 -4.04 6.81 -9.26
C LYS A 9 -5.37 6.40 -8.62
N GLU A 10 -5.73 5.12 -8.70
CA GLU A 10 -6.99 4.59 -8.17
C GLU A 10 -7.01 4.64 -6.64
N GLU A 11 -5.90 4.28 -5.97
CA GLU A 11 -5.79 4.46 -4.52
C GLU A 11 -5.87 5.92 -4.11
N TYR A 12 -5.23 6.83 -4.86
CA TYR A 12 -5.29 8.25 -4.57
C TYR A 12 -6.74 8.77 -4.57
N PHE A 13 -7.52 8.42 -5.60
CA PHE A 13 -8.93 8.83 -5.65
C PHE A 13 -9.79 8.16 -4.58
N ALA A 14 -9.56 6.89 -4.27
CA ALA A 14 -10.28 6.20 -3.19
C ALA A 14 -10.00 6.85 -1.83
N MET A 15 -8.73 7.12 -1.53
CA MET A 15 -8.30 7.82 -0.31
C MET A 15 -8.88 9.23 -0.23
N LEU A 16 -8.90 9.96 -1.36
CA LEU A 16 -9.48 11.29 -1.44
C LEU A 16 -10.98 11.27 -1.15
N ASN A 17 -11.74 10.39 -1.82
CA ASN A 17 -13.18 10.26 -1.63
C ASN A 17 -13.50 9.93 -0.15
N TRP A 18 -12.84 8.92 0.41
CA TRP A 18 -13.01 8.55 1.81
C TRP A 18 -12.67 9.69 2.77
N SER A 19 -11.61 10.46 2.50
CA SER A 19 -11.17 11.55 3.37
C SER A 19 -12.19 12.68 3.49
N ILE A 20 -12.99 12.90 2.45
CA ILE A 20 -14.04 13.94 2.38
C ILE A 20 -15.32 13.46 3.07
N GLU A 21 -15.61 12.16 3.03
CA GLU A 21 -16.83 11.58 3.62
C GLU A 21 -16.72 11.39 5.15
N GLN A 22 -15.53 11.03 5.65
CA GLN A 22 -15.33 10.80 7.09
C GLN A 22 -15.18 12.11 7.87
N ASN A 23 -15.56 12.09 9.16
CA ASN A 23 -15.50 13.26 10.06
C ASN A 23 -14.79 12.98 11.40
N GLU A 24 -14.09 11.85 11.52
CA GLU A 24 -13.53 11.40 12.80
C GLU A 24 -12.20 12.07 13.14
N HIS A 25 -11.36 12.34 12.13
CA HIS A 25 -10.04 12.92 12.35
C HIS A 25 -9.49 13.64 11.11
N PRO A 26 -8.46 14.49 11.25
CA PRO A 26 -7.75 15.05 10.11
C PRO A 26 -7.09 13.95 9.25
N VAL A 27 -7.06 14.18 7.93
CA VAL A 27 -6.42 13.30 6.95
C VAL A 27 -5.41 14.10 6.13
N ALA A 28 -4.19 13.57 6.02
CA ALA A 28 -3.19 14.02 5.07
C ALA A 28 -2.97 12.93 4.01
N ILE A 29 -2.90 13.30 2.73
CA ILE A 29 -2.65 12.37 1.62
C ILE A 29 -1.39 12.83 0.90
N ARG A 30 -0.41 11.94 0.74
CA ARG A 30 0.74 12.19 -0.13
C ARG A 30 0.32 12.15 -1.59
N ILE A 31 0.83 13.09 -2.37
CA ILE A 31 0.72 13.07 -3.83
C ILE A 31 1.78 12.11 -4.39
N PRO A 32 1.40 11.06 -5.14
CA PRO A 32 2.36 10.18 -5.80
C PRO A 32 3.26 10.94 -6.79
N CYS A 33 4.54 10.57 -6.83
CA CYS A 33 5.55 11.19 -7.68
C CYS A 33 6.30 10.16 -8.56
N ASN A 34 5.89 8.89 -8.53
CA ASN A 34 6.42 7.78 -9.33
C ASN A 34 5.89 7.70 -10.77
N GLY A 35 5.22 8.76 -11.25
CA GLY A 35 4.45 8.73 -12.49
C GLY A 35 2.98 8.34 -12.24
N VAL A 36 2.07 8.72 -13.14
CA VAL A 36 0.64 8.39 -12.98
C VAL A 36 0.44 6.90 -13.27
N ILE A 37 0.67 6.05 -12.27
CA ILE A 37 0.49 4.61 -12.38
C ILE A 37 -1.00 4.28 -12.22
N SER A 38 -1.55 3.57 -13.20
CA SER A 38 -2.90 3.02 -13.14
C SER A 38 -2.81 1.53 -12.81
N ASP A 39 -3.64 1.12 -11.89
CA ASP A 39 -3.60 -0.20 -11.30
C ASP A 39 -4.94 -0.95 -11.50
N ARG A 40 -4.87 -2.28 -11.57
CA ARG A 40 -6.01 -3.20 -11.71
C ARG A 40 -6.31 -3.98 -10.43
N ARG A 41 -5.56 -3.76 -9.35
CA ARG A 41 -5.85 -4.34 -8.03
C ARG A 41 -7.21 -3.89 -7.52
N THR A 42 -7.79 -4.69 -6.63
CA THR A 42 -8.94 -4.27 -5.83
C THR A 42 -8.50 -3.22 -4.82
N ILE A 43 -9.03 -2.01 -4.98
CA ILE A 43 -8.73 -0.86 -4.14
C ILE A 43 -9.70 -0.83 -2.95
N ASP A 44 -9.16 -0.56 -1.76
CA ASP A 44 -9.99 -0.36 -0.58
C ASP A 44 -10.71 0.99 -0.65
N THR A 45 -11.93 1.05 -0.13
CA THR A 45 -12.71 2.29 -0.07
C THR A 45 -12.92 2.78 1.36
N ASN A 46 -12.49 1.99 2.35
CA ASN A 46 -12.62 2.31 3.76
C ASN A 46 -11.24 2.26 4.43
N TYR A 47 -10.78 3.41 4.90
CA TYR A 47 -9.49 3.61 5.55
C TYR A 47 -9.62 3.92 7.05
N SER A 48 -10.76 3.58 7.67
CA SER A 48 -11.03 3.85 9.09
C SER A 48 -10.25 2.95 10.05
N ASN A 49 -9.76 1.80 9.58
CA ASN A 49 -8.90 0.92 10.39
C ASN A 49 -7.46 1.43 10.38
N LEU A 50 -7.23 2.52 11.09
CA LEU A 50 -5.92 3.14 11.24
C LEU A 50 -4.93 2.13 11.83
N ASN A 51 -3.69 2.19 11.35
CA ASN A 51 -2.56 1.40 11.84
C ASN A 51 -2.52 -0.07 11.40
N LYS A 52 -3.27 -0.48 10.38
CA LYS A 52 -3.13 -1.83 9.81
C LYS A 52 -2.61 -1.75 8.39
N PHE A 53 -1.47 -2.39 8.13
CA PHE A 53 -0.93 -2.50 6.78
C PHE A 53 -1.65 -3.57 5.98
N LYS A 54 -1.79 -3.34 4.67
CA LYS A 54 -2.39 -4.27 3.74
C LYS A 54 -1.34 -5.23 3.20
N VAL A 55 -1.58 -6.52 3.38
CA VAL A 55 -0.83 -7.57 2.69
C VAL A 55 -1.45 -7.72 1.31
N GLU A 56 -0.75 -7.27 0.27
CA GLU A 56 -1.22 -7.34 -1.12
C GLU A 56 -0.94 -8.71 -1.71
N ILE A 57 0.27 -9.23 -1.48
CA ILE A 57 0.69 -10.55 -1.93
C ILE A 57 1.21 -11.30 -0.72
N LYS A 58 0.58 -12.43 -0.39
CA LYS A 58 1.05 -13.32 0.67
C LYS A 58 2.12 -14.27 0.11
N GLY A 59 3.26 -14.31 0.77
CA GLY A 59 4.36 -15.24 0.50
C GLY A 59 4.89 -15.85 1.80
N GLU A 60 6.19 -16.14 1.81
CA GLU A 60 6.91 -16.83 2.88
C GLU A 60 8.31 -16.25 3.11
N ASN A 61 8.85 -16.47 4.31
CA ASN A 61 10.22 -16.19 4.76
C ASN A 61 10.67 -14.71 4.77
N VAL A 62 10.30 -13.92 3.77
CA VAL A 62 10.68 -12.52 3.60
C VAL A 62 9.43 -11.68 3.34
N ALA A 63 9.36 -10.51 3.97
CA ALA A 63 8.34 -9.51 3.72
C ALA A 63 8.98 -8.21 3.23
N ILE A 64 8.49 -7.70 2.10
CA ILE A 64 8.86 -6.41 1.51
C ILE A 64 7.75 -5.41 1.82
N ILE A 65 8.11 -4.33 2.52
CA ILE A 65 7.20 -3.24 2.88
C ILE A 65 7.49 -2.08 1.94
N ALA A 66 6.54 -1.74 1.08
CA ALA A 66 6.75 -0.78 -0.01
C ALA A 66 5.69 0.33 0.06
N LEU A 67 6.06 1.46 0.66
CA LEU A 67 5.18 2.60 0.93
C LEU A 67 5.04 3.52 -0.30
N GLY A 68 3.80 3.83 -0.70
CA GLY A 68 3.50 4.83 -1.72
C GLY A 68 4.28 4.57 -3.02
N ASP A 69 5.08 5.55 -3.44
CA ASP A 69 5.90 5.50 -4.66
C ASP A 69 6.87 4.32 -4.74
N PHE A 70 7.26 3.73 -3.60
CA PHE A 70 8.13 2.55 -3.58
C PHE A 70 7.41 1.26 -3.94
N TYR A 71 6.07 1.26 -4.02
CA TYR A 71 5.29 0.05 -4.23
C TYR A 71 5.70 -0.74 -5.47
N GLN A 72 5.85 -0.08 -6.62
CA GLN A 72 6.27 -0.73 -7.87
C GLN A 72 7.72 -1.24 -7.80
N LEU A 73 8.59 -0.58 -7.02
CA LEU A 73 9.91 -1.14 -6.73
C LEU A 73 9.79 -2.41 -5.91
N GLY A 74 8.87 -2.44 -4.94
CA GLY A 74 8.53 -3.65 -4.17
C GLY A 74 8.04 -4.79 -5.07
N GLU A 75 7.17 -4.51 -6.04
CA GLU A 75 6.73 -5.49 -7.05
C GLU A 75 7.91 -6.07 -7.83
N ASN A 76 8.80 -5.21 -8.34
CA ASN A 76 9.98 -5.65 -9.06
C ASN A 76 10.90 -6.51 -8.18
N VAL A 77 11.08 -6.15 -6.90
CA VAL A 77 11.91 -6.91 -5.96
C VAL A 77 11.35 -8.31 -5.70
N ILE A 78 10.04 -8.45 -5.46
CA ILE A 78 9.47 -9.79 -5.22
C ILE A 78 9.53 -10.67 -6.48
N GLU A 79 9.41 -10.09 -7.67
CA GLU A 79 9.55 -10.80 -8.94
C GLU A 79 10.99 -11.28 -9.14
N GLU A 80 11.96 -10.41 -8.88
CA GLU A 80 13.39 -10.76 -8.96
C GLU A 80 13.78 -11.84 -7.95
N LEU A 81 13.27 -11.79 -6.71
CA LEU A 81 13.50 -12.82 -5.70
C LEU A 81 12.95 -14.19 -6.15
N LYS A 82 11.74 -14.19 -6.72
CA LYS A 82 11.13 -15.41 -7.25
C LYS A 82 11.94 -15.97 -8.43
N ASN A 83 12.35 -15.11 -9.36
CA ASN A 83 13.03 -15.53 -10.58
C ASN A 83 14.47 -16.01 -10.34
N LYS A 84 15.21 -15.36 -9.43
CA LYS A 84 16.64 -15.65 -9.21
C LYS A 84 16.89 -16.77 -8.22
N ILE A 85 16.08 -16.87 -7.16
CA ILE A 85 16.34 -17.79 -6.06
C ILE A 85 15.09 -18.60 -5.64
N GLY A 86 13.99 -18.52 -6.40
CA GLY A 86 12.77 -19.29 -6.15
C GLY A 86 12.00 -18.84 -4.91
N LEU A 87 12.30 -17.66 -4.35
CA LEU A 87 11.71 -17.20 -3.10
C LEU A 87 10.41 -16.42 -3.35
N ASN A 88 9.29 -16.94 -2.84
CA ASN A 88 8.00 -16.25 -2.91
C ASN A 88 7.83 -15.29 -1.72
N ALA A 89 8.33 -14.06 -1.83
CA ALA A 89 8.23 -13.07 -0.76
C ALA A 89 6.79 -12.52 -0.59
N THR A 90 6.50 -12.00 0.61
CA THR A 90 5.28 -11.22 0.90
C THR A 90 5.48 -9.77 0.47
N LEU A 91 4.51 -9.17 -0.23
CA LEU A 91 4.47 -7.72 -0.51
C LEU A 91 3.40 -7.05 0.33
N ILE A 92 3.80 -5.99 1.03
CA ILE A 92 2.96 -5.22 1.93
C ILE A 92 2.87 -3.80 1.38
N ASN A 93 1.63 -3.36 1.15
CA ASN A 93 1.26 -1.98 0.93
C ASN A 93 0.85 -1.37 2.28
N PRO A 94 1.67 -0.50 2.88
CA PRO A 94 1.33 0.05 4.19
C PRO A 94 0.05 0.87 4.18
N GLN A 95 -0.28 1.54 3.06
CA GLN A 95 -1.33 2.57 2.90
C GLN A 95 -1.21 3.79 3.83
N TYR A 96 -0.62 3.62 5.01
CA TYR A 96 -0.38 4.64 6.03
C TYR A 96 1.11 4.71 6.36
N PHE A 97 1.59 5.90 6.74
CA PHE A 97 2.97 6.09 7.23
C PHE A 97 3.23 5.38 8.57
N MET A 98 2.20 5.20 9.39
CA MET A 98 2.29 4.50 10.68
C MET A 98 1.32 3.34 10.71
N GLY A 99 1.76 2.21 11.25
CA GLY A 99 0.93 1.05 11.44
C GLY A 99 1.71 -0.19 11.84
N GLN A 100 0.97 -1.27 12.02
CA GLN A 100 1.47 -2.58 12.40
C GLN A 100 1.15 -3.58 11.30
N ILE A 101 2.05 -4.54 11.14
CA ILE A 101 1.88 -5.66 10.23
C ILE A 101 1.29 -6.82 11.03
N ILE A 102 0.22 -7.42 10.51
CA ILE A 102 -0.38 -8.62 11.08
C ILE A 102 -0.17 -9.75 10.07
N LEU A 103 0.94 -10.49 10.22
CA LEU A 103 1.18 -11.75 9.50
C LEU A 103 0.57 -12.88 10.35
N LYS A 104 -0.49 -13.50 9.84
CA LYS A 104 -1.02 -14.77 10.37
C LYS A 104 -0.41 -15.95 9.63
#